data_AF-A0A0M4LR01-F1
#
_entry.id   AF-A0A0M4LR01-F1
#
_cell.length_a   1.000
_cell.length_b   1.000
_cell.length_c   1.000
_cell.angle_alpha   90.00
_cell.angle_beta   90.00
_cell.angle_gamma   90.00
#
_symmetry.space_group_name_H-M   'P 1'
#
loop_
_entity.id
_entity.type
_entity.pdbx_description
1 polymer ?
#
loop_
_entity_poly.entity_id
_entity_poly.type
_entity_poly.pdbx_seq_one_letter_code
_entity_poly.pdbx_strand_id
1 'polypeptide(L)'
;MSALNLVPAPTSVTEHHGWTAVPEAFGIESFIPVGGWLLRSLEDWLDARIQPVSTTGEAWLRITEDAALPAGAYRLGINPTGITVSAAGVEGVINAAQTLRQLVGSRGFAPAPVRGAGVELPNVSIEDAPSFAFRGVHLDVSRHFVPQDELLRFIDLAAAHKLNALHLHLTDDQGWRMEIPAFPRLAEVSSWRKDTMEVYTEDGRFMKGRPHGGCYSLDELREAVAYAKDRGVVIIPEIDLPGHSVAAIAAYPQLGVGAPEVEVWTGWGVNDCILDPSDYTLDFFRTVLDTVMDVFDAPVIHLGGDEVPYERWHASETVRQRAADLGLESVELLHGWFLGQLAAHLESRGRRAGVWHEAVSSTMPTTAVVNAWGGLDTVVHSLAAGYDTTISCCSHLYLDFRENDNPREPSGCSPLLSTEKLYNFEPLEPRVLAAAESTGAAITGIQAQVWTEYLDTREIRDYNTYPRLSAFAELAWSEDRDYADFLERLADGHLDRLSAAGVDFRPLDGPHAWQERPDIAAKAGRS
;
A
#
# COMPACT_ATOMS: atom_id res chain seq x y z
N MET A 1 -27.39 -8.45 14.29
CA MET A 1 -25.95 -8.19 14.07
C MET A 1 -25.23 -9.52 14.24
N SER A 2 -24.35 -9.83 13.29
CA SER A 2 -23.68 -11.14 13.22
C SER A 2 -22.60 -11.23 14.28
N ALA A 3 -22.53 -12.34 15.02
CA ALA A 3 -21.55 -12.54 16.11
C ALA A 3 -20.11 -12.81 15.62
N LEU A 4 -19.86 -12.73 14.31
CA LEU A 4 -18.60 -13.16 13.68
C LEU A 4 -17.53 -12.05 13.62
N ASN A 5 -17.92 -10.80 13.86
CA ASN A 5 -17.02 -9.63 13.96
C ASN A 5 -16.04 -9.50 12.79
N LEU A 6 -16.45 -9.84 11.56
CA LEU A 6 -15.58 -9.88 10.38
C LEU A 6 -15.24 -8.46 9.89
N VAL A 7 -13.97 -8.22 9.54
CA VAL A 7 -13.50 -6.95 8.97
C VAL A 7 -12.52 -7.24 7.81
N PRO A 8 -12.83 -6.86 6.55
CA PRO A 8 -14.04 -6.17 6.11
C PRO A 8 -15.31 -7.04 6.21
N ALA A 9 -16.47 -6.38 6.34
CA ALA A 9 -17.78 -7.03 6.35
C ALA A 9 -18.08 -7.72 5.01
N PRO A 10 -18.46 -9.02 5.00
CA PRO A 10 -18.82 -9.70 3.76
C PRO A 10 -20.12 -9.16 3.15
N THR A 11 -20.28 -9.31 1.83
CA THR A 11 -21.52 -8.94 1.13
C THR A 11 -22.76 -9.63 1.72
N SER A 12 -22.67 -10.92 2.06
CA SER A 12 -23.76 -11.67 2.69
C SER A 12 -23.25 -12.73 3.66
N VAL A 13 -23.89 -12.81 4.82
CA VAL A 13 -23.60 -13.82 5.85
C VAL A 13 -24.92 -14.43 6.33
N THR A 14 -25.02 -15.75 6.29
CA THR A 14 -26.10 -16.52 6.91
C THR A 14 -25.51 -17.44 7.97
N GLU A 15 -25.74 -17.12 9.24
CA GLU A 15 -25.38 -17.97 10.37
C GLU A 15 -26.37 -19.13 10.51
N HIS A 16 -25.84 -20.34 10.69
CA HIS A 16 -26.60 -21.55 10.94
C HIS A 16 -26.40 -22.00 12.39
N HIS A 17 -27.31 -22.81 12.91
CA HIS A 17 -27.19 -23.29 14.28
C HIS A 17 -25.98 -24.21 14.48
N GLY A 18 -25.22 -23.92 15.54
CA GLY A 18 -24.15 -24.79 16.05
C GLY A 18 -22.77 -24.49 15.51
N TRP A 19 -21.81 -25.29 15.99
CA TRP A 19 -20.39 -25.19 15.69
C TRP A 19 -19.91 -26.52 15.13
N THR A 20 -18.89 -26.47 14.28
CA THR A 20 -18.23 -27.63 13.71
C THR A 20 -16.82 -27.73 14.26
N ALA A 21 -16.54 -28.81 14.99
CA ALA A 21 -15.19 -29.13 15.43
C ALA A 21 -14.32 -29.53 14.22
N VAL A 22 -13.15 -28.90 14.11
CA VAL A 22 -12.16 -29.23 13.09
C VAL A 22 -11.49 -30.57 13.46
N PRO A 23 -11.45 -31.56 12.55
CA PRO A 23 -10.71 -32.81 12.78
C PRO A 23 -9.20 -32.58 12.90
N GLU A 24 -8.51 -33.37 13.72
CA GLU A 24 -7.03 -33.31 13.84
C GLU A 24 -6.29 -33.56 12.51
N ALA A 25 -6.92 -34.25 11.58
CA ALA A 25 -6.42 -34.46 10.23
C ALA A 25 -7.57 -34.63 9.24
N PHE A 26 -7.42 -34.07 8.04
CA PHE A 26 -8.41 -34.22 6.97
C PHE A 26 -7.83 -34.04 5.57
N GLY A 27 -8.60 -34.47 4.57
CA GLY A 27 -8.29 -34.29 3.15
C GLY A 27 -8.70 -32.92 2.61
N ILE A 28 -7.87 -32.33 1.74
CA ILE A 28 -8.22 -31.17 0.92
C ILE A 28 -8.33 -31.56 -0.55
N GLU A 29 -9.41 -31.17 -1.19
CA GLU A 29 -9.58 -31.25 -2.64
C GLU A 29 -9.66 -29.82 -3.20
N SER A 30 -8.92 -29.55 -4.28
CA SER A 30 -8.87 -28.20 -4.86
C SER A 30 -8.72 -28.26 -6.38
N PHE A 31 -9.49 -27.45 -7.09
CA PHE A 31 -9.39 -27.30 -8.54
C PHE A 31 -8.12 -26.54 -8.99
N ILE A 32 -7.52 -25.77 -8.07
CA ILE A 32 -6.22 -25.11 -8.27
C ILE A 32 -5.16 -25.71 -7.34
N PRO A 33 -3.88 -25.68 -7.72
CA PRO A 33 -2.80 -25.98 -6.79
C PRO A 33 -2.87 -25.06 -5.56
N VAL A 34 -3.00 -25.66 -4.38
CA VAL A 34 -2.89 -24.92 -3.11
C VAL A 34 -1.41 -24.73 -2.83
N GLY A 35 -0.95 -23.48 -2.91
CA GLY A 35 0.46 -23.13 -2.67
C GLY A 35 0.93 -23.60 -1.29
N GLY A 36 2.23 -23.90 -1.17
CA GLY A 36 2.81 -24.43 0.06
C GLY A 36 2.63 -23.50 1.27
N TRP A 37 2.62 -22.18 1.04
CA TRP A 37 2.28 -21.21 2.09
C TRP A 37 0.85 -21.39 2.58
N LEU A 38 -0.14 -21.31 1.69
CA LEU A 38 -1.56 -21.38 2.05
C LEU A 38 -1.90 -22.70 2.77
N LEU A 39 -1.34 -23.82 2.30
CA LEU A 39 -1.54 -25.11 2.96
C LEU A 39 -1.02 -25.08 4.41
N ARG A 40 0.22 -24.62 4.63
CA ARG A 40 0.80 -24.51 5.98
C ARG A 40 0.02 -23.55 6.87
N SER A 41 -0.40 -22.41 6.32
CA SER A 41 -1.23 -21.45 7.05
C SER A 41 -2.56 -22.05 7.48
N LEU A 42 -3.24 -22.80 6.61
CA LEU A 42 -4.46 -23.51 6.97
C LEU A 42 -4.19 -24.56 8.06
N GLU A 43 -3.10 -25.33 7.98
CA GLU A 43 -2.72 -26.30 9.02
C GLU A 43 -2.47 -25.64 10.39
N ASP A 44 -1.88 -24.45 10.39
CA ASP A 44 -1.61 -23.68 11.61
C ASP A 44 -2.87 -23.06 12.19
N TRP A 45 -3.71 -22.43 11.35
CA TRP A 45 -4.94 -21.77 11.80
C TRP A 45 -5.98 -22.78 12.28
N LEU A 46 -6.16 -23.88 11.54
CA LEU A 46 -7.15 -24.92 11.84
C LEU A 46 -6.65 -25.96 12.84
N ASP A 47 -5.37 -25.89 13.22
CA ASP A 47 -4.72 -26.88 14.11
C ASP A 47 -4.92 -28.33 13.65
N ALA A 48 -4.74 -28.54 12.35
CA ALA A 48 -5.01 -29.82 11.70
C ALA A 48 -3.91 -30.17 10.71
N ARG A 49 -3.69 -31.48 10.49
CA ARG A 49 -2.87 -31.98 9.39
C ARG A 49 -3.72 -32.05 8.13
N ILE A 50 -3.27 -31.40 7.06
CA ILE A 50 -4.04 -31.29 5.82
C ILE A 50 -3.28 -32.00 4.70
N GLN A 51 -3.92 -33.00 4.09
CA GLN A 51 -3.33 -33.76 3.00
C GLN A 51 -4.16 -33.60 1.71
N PRO A 52 -3.54 -33.31 0.56
CA PRO A 52 -4.27 -33.32 -0.71
C PRO A 52 -4.88 -34.70 -0.99
N VAL A 53 -6.14 -34.74 -1.41
CA VAL A 53 -6.86 -35.96 -1.81
C VAL A 53 -7.45 -35.82 -3.22
N SER A 54 -7.56 -36.95 -3.92
CA SER A 54 -8.01 -37.00 -5.31
C SER A 54 -9.47 -37.44 -5.49
N THR A 55 -10.21 -37.71 -4.41
CA THR A 55 -11.57 -38.25 -4.46
C THR A 55 -12.56 -37.42 -3.64
N THR A 56 -13.65 -36.99 -4.29
CA THR A 56 -14.70 -36.07 -3.79
C THR A 56 -15.41 -36.47 -2.49
N GLY A 57 -15.30 -37.72 -2.05
CA GLY A 57 -15.91 -38.24 -0.82
C GLY A 57 -15.03 -38.16 0.43
N GLU A 58 -13.73 -37.92 0.30
CA GLU A 58 -12.76 -37.99 1.42
C GLU A 58 -12.30 -36.60 1.90
N ALA A 59 -12.56 -35.55 1.14
CA ALA A 59 -12.16 -34.19 1.47
C ALA A 59 -13.13 -33.54 2.48
N TRP A 60 -12.57 -33.03 3.57
CA TRP A 60 -13.32 -32.20 4.53
C TRP A 60 -13.26 -30.72 4.13
N LEU A 61 -12.18 -30.29 3.46
CA LEU A 61 -12.09 -28.98 2.81
C LEU A 61 -12.13 -29.17 1.29
N ARG A 62 -13.13 -28.58 0.64
CA ARG A 62 -13.28 -28.60 -0.82
C ARG A 62 -13.17 -27.20 -1.39
N ILE A 63 -12.29 -27.00 -2.36
CA ILE A 63 -12.14 -25.77 -3.13
C ILE A 63 -12.56 -26.09 -4.56
N THR A 64 -13.68 -25.53 -5.01
CA THR A 64 -14.28 -25.82 -6.32
C THR A 64 -14.29 -24.59 -7.21
N GLU A 65 -14.20 -24.80 -8.53
CA GLU A 65 -14.30 -23.74 -9.51
C GLU A 65 -15.75 -23.26 -9.63
N ASP A 66 -15.95 -21.94 -9.56
CA ASP A 66 -17.17 -21.28 -10.00
C ASP A 66 -16.80 -20.11 -10.90
N ALA A 67 -16.68 -20.38 -12.20
CA ALA A 67 -16.28 -19.41 -13.21
C ALA A 67 -17.29 -18.27 -13.42
N ALA A 68 -18.49 -18.33 -12.83
CA ALA A 68 -19.45 -17.24 -12.88
C ALA A 68 -19.17 -16.15 -11.84
N LEU A 69 -18.33 -16.42 -10.84
CA LEU A 69 -17.94 -15.43 -9.84
C LEU A 69 -16.94 -14.42 -10.42
N PRO A 70 -17.05 -13.12 -10.06
CA PRO A 70 -16.02 -12.12 -10.37
C PRO A 70 -14.66 -12.47 -9.79
N ALA A 71 -13.60 -11.84 -10.30
CA ALA A 71 -12.27 -11.92 -9.69
C ALA A 71 -12.32 -11.47 -8.21
N GLY A 72 -11.61 -12.19 -7.34
CA GLY A 72 -11.60 -11.95 -5.90
C GLY A 72 -12.85 -12.38 -5.13
N ALA A 73 -13.97 -12.67 -5.81
CA ALA A 73 -15.19 -13.13 -5.17
C ALA A 73 -15.12 -14.61 -4.77
N TYR A 74 -15.86 -14.98 -3.73
CA TYR A 74 -15.93 -16.35 -3.25
C TYR A 74 -17.27 -16.66 -2.56
N ARG A 75 -17.58 -17.96 -2.46
CA ARG A 75 -18.57 -18.49 -1.53
C ARG A 75 -17.88 -19.40 -0.52
N LEU A 76 -18.14 -19.20 0.77
CA LEU A 76 -17.61 -20.01 1.87
C LEU A 76 -18.78 -20.65 2.63
N GLY A 77 -18.75 -21.97 2.76
CA GLY A 77 -19.70 -22.74 3.55
C GLY A 77 -18.98 -23.54 4.62
N ILE A 78 -19.48 -23.50 5.85
CA ILE A 78 -19.00 -24.31 6.99
C ILE A 78 -20.21 -25.00 7.60
N ASN A 79 -20.14 -26.32 7.71
CA ASN A 79 -21.20 -27.14 8.30
C ASN A 79 -20.58 -28.43 8.90
N PRO A 80 -21.37 -29.31 9.57
CA PRO A 80 -20.83 -30.50 10.22
C PRO A 80 -20.09 -31.49 9.31
N THR A 81 -20.23 -31.38 7.99
CA THR A 81 -19.52 -32.22 7.01
C THR A 81 -18.21 -31.60 6.52
N GLY A 82 -17.95 -30.33 6.84
CA GLY A 82 -16.68 -29.64 6.58
C GLY A 82 -16.82 -28.25 5.97
N ILE A 83 -15.77 -27.84 5.26
CA ILE A 83 -15.61 -26.53 4.64
C ILE A 83 -15.71 -26.65 3.11
N THR A 84 -16.45 -25.75 2.50
CA THR A 84 -16.55 -25.60 1.04
C THR A 84 -16.21 -24.18 0.64
N VAL A 85 -15.35 -24.02 -0.36
CA VAL A 85 -14.99 -22.74 -0.97
C VAL A 85 -15.24 -22.84 -2.47
N SER A 86 -16.00 -21.90 -3.02
CA SER A 86 -16.15 -21.73 -4.47
C SER A 86 -15.57 -20.40 -4.90
N ALA A 87 -14.74 -20.38 -5.95
CA ALA A 87 -14.14 -19.17 -6.51
C ALA A 87 -13.82 -19.35 -8.00
N ALA A 88 -13.69 -18.25 -8.74
CA ALA A 88 -13.25 -18.30 -10.14
C ALA A 88 -11.73 -18.46 -10.30
N GLY A 89 -10.96 -18.22 -9.24
CA GLY A 89 -9.49 -18.28 -9.28
C GLY A 89 -8.84 -18.05 -7.92
N VAL A 90 -7.51 -17.94 -7.93
CA VAL A 90 -6.68 -17.90 -6.72
C VAL A 90 -6.99 -16.70 -5.81
N GLU A 91 -7.34 -15.53 -6.36
CA GLU A 91 -7.67 -14.35 -5.55
C GLU A 91 -8.88 -14.60 -4.64
N GLY A 92 -9.95 -15.20 -5.18
CA GLY A 92 -11.13 -15.55 -4.39
C GLY A 92 -10.84 -16.62 -3.34
N VAL A 93 -9.97 -17.60 -3.65
CA VAL A 93 -9.54 -18.62 -2.68
C VAL A 93 -8.75 -17.99 -1.52
N ILE A 94 -7.85 -17.06 -1.80
CA ILE A 94 -7.08 -16.34 -0.78
C ILE A 94 -8.03 -15.49 0.09
N ASN A 95 -8.97 -14.75 -0.52
CA ASN A 95 -9.94 -13.95 0.21
C ASN A 95 -10.83 -14.82 1.12
N ALA A 96 -11.27 -15.99 0.64
CA ALA A 96 -12.01 -16.97 1.44
C ALA A 96 -11.17 -17.48 2.62
N ALA A 97 -9.88 -17.75 2.40
CA ALA A 97 -8.96 -18.19 3.45
C ALA A 97 -8.75 -17.12 4.53
N GLN A 98 -8.72 -15.84 4.18
CA GLN A 98 -8.63 -14.75 5.17
C GLN A 98 -9.91 -14.62 6.00
N THR A 99 -11.08 -14.81 5.39
CA THR A 99 -12.34 -14.89 6.15
C THR A 99 -12.34 -16.11 7.07
N LEU A 100 -11.90 -17.28 6.60
CA LEU A 100 -11.75 -18.47 7.44
C LEU A 100 -10.78 -18.21 8.61
N ARG A 101 -9.66 -17.53 8.38
CA ARG A 101 -8.71 -17.12 9.42
C ARG A 101 -9.37 -16.25 10.49
N GLN A 102 -10.27 -15.34 10.11
CA GLN A 102 -11.03 -14.52 11.05
C GLN A 102 -12.07 -15.32 11.85
N LEU A 103 -12.70 -16.32 11.23
CA LEU A 103 -13.65 -17.24 11.88
C LEU A 103 -12.98 -18.17 12.89
N VAL A 104 -11.69 -18.48 12.70
CA VAL A 104 -10.85 -19.15 13.69
C VAL A 104 -10.62 -18.29 14.96
N GLY A 105 -10.79 -16.97 14.85
CA GLY A 105 -10.59 -16.01 15.94
C GLY A 105 -9.13 -15.57 16.11
N SER A 106 -8.83 -14.93 17.24
CA SER A 106 -7.50 -14.32 17.52
C SER A 106 -6.34 -15.32 17.43
N ARG A 107 -6.56 -16.61 17.70
CA ARG A 107 -5.54 -17.65 17.53
C ARG A 107 -5.01 -17.78 16.10
N GLY A 108 -5.82 -17.46 15.08
CA GLY A 108 -5.40 -17.47 13.67
C GLY A 108 -4.39 -16.36 13.35
N PHE A 109 -4.23 -15.40 14.26
CA PHE A 109 -3.35 -14.25 14.12
C PHE A 109 -2.13 -14.32 15.02
N ALA A 110 -2.02 -15.34 15.88
CA ALA A 110 -0.86 -15.52 16.74
C ALA A 110 0.44 -15.69 15.92
N PRO A 111 1.59 -15.17 16.40
CA PRO A 111 2.87 -15.24 15.69
C PRO A 111 3.44 -16.66 15.61
N ALA A 112 2.90 -17.59 16.39
CA ALA A 112 3.27 -19.00 16.37
C ALA A 112 2.02 -19.89 16.45
N PRO A 113 2.04 -21.10 15.87
CA PRO A 113 0.90 -22.01 15.89
C PRO A 113 0.55 -22.44 17.32
N VAL A 114 -0.73 -22.31 17.68
CA VAL A 114 -1.27 -22.82 18.95
C VAL A 114 -1.78 -24.24 18.72
N ARG A 115 -1.05 -25.24 19.23
CA ARG A 115 -1.34 -26.67 18.98
C ARG A 115 -2.05 -27.34 20.15
N GLY A 116 -2.96 -28.27 19.85
CA GLY A 116 -3.60 -29.16 20.82
C GLY A 116 -4.77 -28.54 21.59
N ALA A 117 -5.22 -27.35 21.20
CA ALA A 117 -6.39 -26.69 21.79
C ALA A 117 -7.70 -27.10 21.10
N GLY A 118 -7.63 -27.72 19.91
CA GLY A 118 -8.78 -27.94 19.03
C GLY A 118 -9.31 -26.61 18.45
N VAL A 119 -9.99 -26.67 17.31
CA VAL A 119 -10.63 -25.50 16.68
C VAL A 119 -12.10 -25.83 16.45
N GLU A 120 -12.97 -24.90 16.79
CA GLU A 120 -14.38 -24.96 16.43
C GLU A 120 -14.71 -23.78 15.52
N LEU A 121 -15.42 -24.05 14.43
CA LEU A 121 -15.85 -23.05 13.46
C LEU A 121 -17.36 -22.88 13.53
N PRO A 122 -17.89 -21.66 13.42
CA PRO A 122 -19.33 -21.44 13.37
C PRO A 122 -19.88 -22.02 12.06
N ASN A 123 -21.08 -22.61 12.11
CA ASN A 123 -21.76 -23.04 10.89
C ASN A 123 -22.27 -21.81 10.16
N VAL A 124 -21.81 -21.59 8.92
CA VAL A 124 -22.07 -20.34 8.20
C VAL A 124 -22.11 -20.57 6.69
N SER A 125 -22.87 -19.74 5.99
CA SER A 125 -22.77 -19.53 4.55
C SER A 125 -22.45 -18.07 4.28
N ILE A 126 -21.38 -17.81 3.53
CA ILE A 126 -20.90 -16.48 3.17
C ILE A 126 -20.80 -16.40 1.65
N GLU A 127 -21.36 -15.34 1.08
CA GLU A 127 -21.11 -14.93 -0.31
C GLU A 127 -20.48 -13.54 -0.27
N ASP A 128 -19.37 -13.35 -0.96
CA ASP A 128 -18.55 -12.16 -0.77
C ASP A 128 -17.79 -11.77 -2.04
N ALA A 129 -17.69 -10.47 -2.29
CA ALA A 129 -16.99 -9.90 -3.43
C ALA A 129 -16.50 -8.48 -3.11
N PRO A 130 -15.37 -8.04 -3.71
CA PRO A 130 -14.85 -6.70 -3.47
C PRO A 130 -15.61 -5.62 -4.26
N SER A 131 -15.88 -4.46 -3.65
CA SER A 131 -16.37 -3.25 -4.32
C SER A 131 -15.36 -2.65 -5.30
N PHE A 132 -14.07 -2.72 -4.98
CA PHE A 132 -12.99 -2.25 -5.85
C PHE A 132 -12.07 -3.39 -6.29
N ALA A 133 -11.75 -3.44 -7.58
CA ALA A 133 -10.81 -4.43 -8.13
C ALA A 133 -9.38 -4.19 -7.61
N PHE A 134 -8.90 -2.94 -7.62
CA PHE A 134 -7.64 -2.56 -7.00
C PHE A 134 -7.86 -1.99 -5.59
N ARG A 135 -7.22 -2.61 -4.59
CA ARG A 135 -7.34 -2.27 -3.17
C ARG A 135 -5.93 -2.15 -2.61
N GLY A 136 -5.34 -0.96 -2.80
CA GLY A 136 -3.94 -0.72 -2.52
C GLY A 136 -3.69 -0.14 -1.14
N VAL A 137 -2.52 -0.42 -0.59
CA VAL A 137 -1.93 0.36 0.50
C VAL A 137 -0.52 0.76 0.10
N HIS A 138 -0.14 1.99 0.37
CA HIS A 138 1.19 2.51 0.14
C HIS A 138 2.02 2.49 1.42
N LEU A 139 3.30 2.17 1.29
CA LEU A 139 4.28 2.25 2.35
C LEU A 139 5.52 3.01 1.87
N ASP A 140 5.78 4.15 2.51
CA ASP A 140 7.01 4.90 2.37
C ASP A 140 8.13 4.25 3.18
N VAL A 141 9.14 3.74 2.47
CA VAL A 141 10.37 3.21 3.09
C VAL A 141 11.55 4.16 2.85
N SER A 142 11.34 5.25 2.12
CA SER A 142 12.32 6.29 1.83
C SER A 142 12.56 7.20 3.03
N ARG A 143 11.52 7.75 3.66
CA ARG A 143 11.69 8.69 4.79
C ARG A 143 12.18 7.94 6.02
N HIS A 144 11.61 6.80 6.35
CA HIS A 144 12.17 5.85 7.31
C HIS A 144 12.23 4.43 6.76
N PHE A 145 13.45 3.96 6.47
CA PHE A 145 13.71 2.56 6.11
C PHE A 145 13.03 1.56 7.04
N VAL A 146 12.31 0.62 6.43
CA VAL A 146 11.59 -0.47 7.09
C VAL A 146 12.39 -1.77 6.90
N PRO A 147 12.87 -2.42 7.97
CA PRO A 147 13.55 -3.72 7.87
C PRO A 147 12.71 -4.77 7.13
N GLN A 148 13.37 -5.76 6.51
CA GLN A 148 12.70 -6.73 5.65
C GLN A 148 11.61 -7.53 6.39
N ASP A 149 11.85 -7.96 7.63
CA ASP A 149 10.88 -8.68 8.45
C ASP A 149 9.63 -7.84 8.73
N GLU A 150 9.80 -6.53 8.95
CA GLU A 150 8.68 -5.60 9.10
C GLU A 150 7.90 -5.39 7.79
N LEU A 151 8.58 -5.36 6.64
CA LEU A 151 7.95 -5.28 5.32
C LEU A 151 7.11 -6.54 5.04
N LEU A 152 7.66 -7.73 5.30
CA LEU A 152 6.93 -8.99 5.15
C LEU A 152 5.71 -9.04 6.08
N ARG A 153 5.85 -8.58 7.33
CA ARG A 153 4.73 -8.46 8.26
C ARG A 153 3.66 -7.49 7.75
N PHE A 154 4.05 -6.36 7.16
CA PHE A 154 3.09 -5.41 6.59
C PHE A 154 2.27 -6.04 5.46
N ILE A 155 2.92 -6.86 4.61
CA ILE A 155 2.26 -7.65 3.56
C ILE A 155 1.26 -8.65 4.15
N ASP A 156 1.62 -9.36 5.24
CA ASP A 156 0.68 -10.27 5.93
C ASP A 156 -0.58 -9.54 6.41
N LEU A 157 -0.42 -8.34 6.97
CA LEU A 157 -1.54 -7.55 7.47
C LEU A 157 -2.38 -6.96 6.33
N ALA A 158 -1.77 -6.51 5.23
CA ALA A 158 -2.50 -6.08 4.05
C ALA A 158 -3.39 -7.22 3.50
N ALA A 159 -2.81 -8.41 3.36
CA ALA A 159 -3.54 -9.61 2.92
C ALA A 159 -4.66 -10.01 3.90
N ALA A 160 -4.42 -9.93 5.22
CA ALA A 160 -5.43 -10.22 6.23
C ALA A 160 -6.68 -9.32 6.14
N HIS A 161 -6.50 -8.12 5.58
CA HIS A 161 -7.56 -7.15 5.29
C HIS A 161 -8.05 -7.20 3.84
N LYS A 162 -7.68 -8.24 3.08
CA LYS A 162 -8.04 -8.46 1.67
C LYS A 162 -7.57 -7.35 0.70
N LEU A 163 -6.56 -6.59 1.09
CA LEU A 163 -5.86 -5.67 0.18
C LEU A 163 -4.97 -6.49 -0.77
N ASN A 164 -4.94 -6.11 -2.05
CA ASN A 164 -4.27 -6.90 -3.10
C ASN A 164 -3.10 -6.18 -3.77
N ALA A 165 -2.76 -4.98 -3.31
CA ALA A 165 -1.60 -4.26 -3.78
C ALA A 165 -0.87 -3.53 -2.65
N LEU A 166 0.46 -3.59 -2.70
CA LEU A 166 1.37 -2.78 -1.92
C LEU A 166 2.11 -1.84 -2.87
N HIS A 167 1.83 -0.54 -2.79
CA HIS A 167 2.62 0.48 -3.47
C HIS A 167 3.82 0.83 -2.59
N LEU A 168 5.02 0.40 -3.00
CA LEU A 168 6.25 0.53 -2.22
C LEU A 168 7.06 1.72 -2.72
N HIS A 169 7.07 2.80 -1.93
CA HIS A 169 7.79 4.03 -2.24
C HIS A 169 9.25 3.92 -1.80
N LEU A 170 10.13 3.63 -2.78
CA LEU A 170 11.52 3.19 -2.56
C LEU A 170 12.55 4.31 -2.62
N THR A 171 12.20 5.48 -3.17
CA THR A 171 13.17 6.56 -3.38
C THR A 171 12.56 7.92 -3.07
N ASP A 172 13.29 8.75 -2.33
CA ASP A 172 12.95 10.15 -2.10
C ASP A 172 14.22 10.98 -1.81
N ASP A 173 14.07 12.26 -1.50
CA ASP A 173 15.13 13.18 -1.12
C ASP A 173 15.97 12.69 0.07
N GLN A 174 15.33 12.02 1.03
CA GLN A 174 15.95 11.58 2.28
C GLN A 174 16.46 10.13 2.25
N GLY A 175 16.35 9.46 1.10
CA GLY A 175 16.84 8.09 0.96
C GLY A 175 16.53 7.37 -0.34
N TRP A 176 17.48 6.53 -0.75
CA TRP A 176 17.31 5.55 -1.83
C TRP A 176 17.41 4.12 -1.28
N ARG A 177 16.37 3.30 -1.49
CA ARG A 177 16.20 2.02 -0.76
C ARG A 177 16.43 0.76 -1.58
N MET A 178 16.82 0.86 -2.85
CA MET A 178 17.01 -0.32 -3.70
C MET A 178 18.42 -0.37 -4.29
N GLU A 179 19.10 -1.50 -4.22
CA GLU A 179 20.36 -1.65 -4.95
C GLU A 179 20.16 -1.51 -6.47
N ILE A 180 21.05 -0.75 -7.14
CA ILE A 180 21.12 -0.71 -8.60
C ILE A 180 22.56 -1.04 -9.00
N PRO A 181 22.86 -2.27 -9.47
CA PRO A 181 24.24 -2.71 -9.70
C PRO A 181 25.03 -1.83 -10.68
N ALA A 182 24.36 -1.23 -11.67
CA ALA A 182 24.98 -0.28 -12.59
C ALA A 182 25.41 1.03 -11.91
N PHE A 183 24.78 1.37 -10.77
CA PHE A 183 24.97 2.63 -10.05
C PHE A 183 25.15 2.38 -8.54
N PRO A 184 26.25 1.72 -8.12
CA PRO A 184 26.45 1.28 -6.74
C PRO A 184 26.41 2.43 -5.71
N ARG A 185 26.78 3.66 -6.10
CA ARG A 185 26.71 4.83 -5.20
C ARG A 185 25.29 5.15 -4.70
N LEU A 186 24.23 4.70 -5.37
CA LEU A 186 22.86 4.83 -4.84
C LEU A 186 22.72 4.06 -3.52
N ALA A 187 23.31 2.86 -3.41
CA ALA A 187 23.36 2.14 -2.15
C ALA A 187 24.43 2.71 -1.20
N GLU A 188 25.64 3.01 -1.69
CA GLU A 188 26.77 3.43 -0.83
C GLU A 188 26.59 4.82 -0.20
N VAL A 189 25.93 5.75 -0.91
CA VAL A 189 25.76 7.15 -0.49
C VAL A 189 24.30 7.43 -0.17
N SER A 190 23.40 7.15 -1.11
CA SER A 190 22.00 7.62 -1.03
C SER A 190 21.15 6.85 -0.02
N SER A 191 21.60 5.70 0.46
CA SER A 191 20.86 4.90 1.45
C SER A 191 20.99 5.41 2.89
N TRP A 192 21.85 6.39 3.15
CA TRP A 192 22.02 6.98 4.50
C TRP A 192 22.00 8.50 4.46
N ARG A 193 21.33 9.09 5.44
CA ARG A 193 21.42 10.52 5.75
C ARG A 193 22.11 10.74 7.10
N LYS A 194 22.81 11.86 7.22
CA LYS A 194 23.62 12.19 8.42
C LYS A 194 22.79 12.55 9.64
N ASP A 195 21.55 13.01 9.44
CA ASP A 195 20.64 13.44 10.49
C ASP A 195 19.19 13.32 10.01
N THR A 196 18.23 13.41 10.93
CA THR A 196 16.80 13.26 10.66
C THR A 196 16.04 14.37 11.37
N MET A 197 15.17 15.08 10.65
CA MET A 197 14.28 16.07 11.27
C MET A 197 13.25 15.37 12.15
N GLU A 198 13.12 15.83 13.38
CA GLU A 198 12.17 15.28 14.35
C GLU A 198 10.82 16.00 14.27
N VAL A 199 10.84 17.33 14.15
CA VAL A 199 9.64 18.16 14.04
C VAL A 199 9.95 19.46 13.32
N TYR A 200 8.96 19.96 12.57
CA TYR A 200 8.96 21.30 12.02
C TYR A 200 7.89 22.15 12.73
N THR A 201 8.27 23.33 13.19
CA THR A 201 7.37 24.29 13.86
C THR A 201 7.59 25.70 13.32
N GLU A 202 6.82 26.68 13.78
CA GLU A 202 7.05 28.10 13.44
C GLU A 202 8.45 28.59 13.85
N ASP A 203 9.02 28.00 14.91
CA ASP A 203 10.37 28.31 15.40
C ASP A 203 11.49 27.66 14.54
N GLY A 204 11.13 26.81 13.57
CA GLY A 204 12.05 26.22 12.60
C GLY A 204 12.11 24.69 12.62
N ARG A 205 13.18 24.16 12.02
CA ARG A 205 13.44 22.70 11.89
C ARG A 205 14.23 22.20 13.11
N PHE A 206 13.70 21.21 13.81
CA PHE A 206 14.39 20.56 14.93
C PHE A 206 14.93 19.21 14.50
N MET A 207 16.24 19.03 14.66
CA MET A 207 16.95 17.81 14.24
C MET A 207 17.10 16.83 15.41
N LYS A 208 17.02 15.53 15.11
CA LYS A 208 17.16 14.45 16.07
C LYS A 208 18.61 14.18 16.47
N GLY A 209 19.58 14.61 15.66
CA GLY A 209 21.00 14.30 15.83
C GLY A 209 21.33 12.83 15.56
N ARG A 210 20.51 12.12 14.77
CA ARG A 210 20.62 10.68 14.55
C ARG A 210 20.67 10.35 13.05
N PRO A 211 21.78 9.79 12.55
CA PRO A 211 21.85 9.21 11.22
C PRO A 211 20.80 8.11 11.04
N HIS A 212 20.25 8.00 9.85
CA HIS A 212 19.24 7.01 9.49
C HIS A 212 19.49 6.48 8.08
N GLY A 213 19.21 5.20 7.86
CA GLY A 213 19.39 4.61 6.55
C GLY A 213 19.11 3.12 6.50
N GLY A 214 19.40 2.57 5.32
CA GLY A 214 19.12 1.20 4.93
C GLY A 214 18.81 1.12 3.44
N CYS A 215 19.10 -0.04 2.87
CA CYS A 215 18.91 -0.37 1.46
C CYS A 215 18.56 -1.85 1.38
N TYR A 216 17.55 -2.20 0.59
CA TYR A 216 17.27 -3.59 0.25
C TYR A 216 18.19 -4.04 -0.87
N SER A 217 18.77 -5.21 -0.69
CA SER A 217 19.35 -5.97 -1.78
C SER A 217 18.27 -6.42 -2.76
N LEU A 218 18.69 -6.73 -3.99
CA LEU A 218 17.77 -7.26 -5.00
C LEU A 218 17.13 -8.59 -4.57
N ASP A 219 17.85 -9.40 -3.80
CA ASP A 219 17.34 -10.70 -3.34
C ASP A 219 16.29 -10.54 -2.23
N GLU A 220 16.46 -9.59 -1.32
CA GLU A 220 15.45 -9.26 -0.30
C GLU A 220 14.15 -8.76 -0.96
N LEU A 221 14.25 -7.95 -2.02
CA LEU A 221 13.08 -7.47 -2.77
C LEU A 221 12.43 -8.60 -3.58
N ARG A 222 13.20 -9.50 -4.21
CA ARG A 222 12.65 -10.68 -4.89
C ARG A 222 11.93 -11.61 -3.91
N GLU A 223 12.48 -11.78 -2.70
CA GLU A 223 11.83 -12.51 -1.62
C GLU A 223 10.50 -11.83 -1.24
N ALA A 224 10.49 -10.51 -1.04
CA ALA A 224 9.27 -9.77 -0.73
C ALA A 224 8.20 -9.91 -1.83
N VAL A 225 8.58 -9.81 -3.11
CA VAL A 225 7.67 -10.00 -4.25
C VAL A 225 7.08 -11.41 -4.25
N ALA A 226 7.90 -12.45 -4.07
CA ALA A 226 7.42 -13.82 -3.99
C ALA A 226 6.49 -14.04 -2.78
N TYR A 227 6.86 -13.47 -1.62
CA TYR A 227 6.11 -13.56 -0.37
C TYR A 227 4.73 -12.89 -0.48
N ALA A 228 4.66 -11.73 -1.13
CA ALA A 228 3.42 -11.01 -1.40
C ALA A 228 2.52 -11.76 -2.38
N LYS A 229 3.10 -12.32 -3.44
CA LYS A 229 2.37 -13.10 -4.44
C LYS A 229 1.66 -14.32 -3.85
N ASP A 230 2.31 -15.04 -2.94
CA ASP A 230 1.71 -16.17 -2.22
C ASP A 230 0.45 -15.76 -1.43
N ARG A 231 0.32 -14.47 -1.10
CA ARG A 231 -0.79 -13.85 -0.37
C ARG A 231 -1.75 -13.05 -1.25
N GLY A 232 -1.59 -13.12 -2.57
CA GLY A 232 -2.44 -12.38 -3.50
C GLY A 232 -2.19 -10.87 -3.49
N VAL A 233 -1.02 -10.43 -3.02
CA VAL A 233 -0.59 -9.03 -3.02
C VAL A 233 0.45 -8.81 -4.11
N VAL A 234 0.23 -7.81 -4.97
CA VAL A 234 1.21 -7.34 -5.95
C VAL A 234 1.99 -6.17 -5.35
N ILE A 235 3.32 -6.17 -5.46
CA ILE A 235 4.16 -5.04 -5.04
C ILE A 235 4.41 -4.13 -6.26
N ILE A 236 3.88 -2.91 -6.22
CA ILE A 236 4.11 -1.86 -7.21
C ILE A 236 5.27 -1.00 -6.71
N PRO A 237 6.46 -1.06 -7.32
CA PRO A 237 7.57 -0.21 -6.90
C PRO A 237 7.41 1.21 -7.44
N GLU A 238 7.90 2.17 -6.68
CA GLU A 238 8.02 3.57 -7.11
C GLU A 238 9.47 4.04 -7.12
N ILE A 239 9.86 4.65 -8.23
CA ILE A 239 11.06 5.49 -8.36
C ILE A 239 10.56 6.91 -8.66
N ASP A 240 10.63 7.79 -7.68
CA ASP A 240 10.01 9.12 -7.74
C ASP A 240 10.88 10.14 -8.49
N LEU A 241 10.29 10.77 -9.51
CA LEU A 241 10.96 11.62 -10.50
C LEU A 241 10.01 12.70 -11.02
N PRO A 242 10.49 13.85 -11.52
CA PRO A 242 11.85 14.39 -11.40
C PRO A 242 12.10 15.16 -10.08
N GLY A 243 11.05 15.35 -9.28
CA GLY A 243 11.12 15.78 -7.88
C GLY A 243 11.72 14.68 -7.00
N HIS A 244 11.73 14.90 -5.68
CA HIS A 244 12.09 13.88 -4.68
C HIS A 244 13.39 13.08 -4.98
N SER A 245 14.36 13.75 -5.62
CA SER A 245 15.52 13.11 -6.24
C SER A 245 16.85 13.47 -5.57
N VAL A 246 16.84 14.21 -4.45
CA VAL A 246 18.08 14.68 -3.81
C VAL A 246 18.99 13.53 -3.41
N ALA A 247 18.46 12.39 -2.95
CA ALA A 247 19.28 11.24 -2.61
C ALA A 247 20.06 10.73 -3.84
N ALA A 248 19.41 10.60 -5.00
CA ALA A 248 20.07 10.19 -6.24
C ALA A 248 21.11 11.22 -6.71
N ILE A 249 20.79 12.52 -6.64
CA ILE A 249 21.69 13.62 -7.01
C ILE A 249 22.91 13.66 -6.07
N ALA A 250 22.75 13.37 -4.77
CA ALA A 250 23.88 13.29 -3.83
C ALA A 250 24.89 12.20 -4.22
N ALA A 251 24.42 11.07 -4.76
CA ALA A 251 25.31 10.02 -5.29
C ALA A 251 25.87 10.37 -6.67
N TYR A 252 25.08 10.99 -7.55
CA TYR A 252 25.49 11.36 -8.91
C TYR A 252 25.06 12.79 -9.22
N PRO A 253 25.89 13.79 -8.86
CA PRO A 253 25.54 15.20 -9.02
C PRO A 253 25.09 15.57 -10.43
N GLN A 254 25.65 14.91 -11.46
CA GLN A 254 25.32 15.13 -12.88
C GLN A 254 23.84 14.90 -13.22
N LEU A 255 23.07 14.25 -12.35
CA LEU A 255 21.63 14.07 -12.52
C LEU A 255 20.82 15.35 -12.23
N GLY A 256 21.34 16.25 -11.40
CA GLY A 256 20.63 17.46 -10.99
C GLY A 256 20.92 18.66 -11.89
N VAL A 257 19.99 19.62 -11.92
CA VAL A 257 20.15 20.86 -12.70
C VAL A 257 21.41 21.62 -12.27
N GLY A 258 22.37 21.77 -13.19
CA GLY A 258 23.64 22.45 -12.92
C GLY A 258 24.66 21.62 -12.13
N ALA A 259 24.43 20.31 -11.99
CA ALA A 259 25.27 19.36 -11.26
C ALA A 259 25.59 19.78 -9.81
N PRO A 260 24.56 20.00 -8.96
CA PRO A 260 24.77 20.58 -7.64
C PRO A 260 25.46 19.60 -6.69
N GLU A 261 26.36 20.11 -5.85
CA GLU A 261 26.93 19.34 -4.75
C GLU A 261 25.98 19.39 -3.55
N VAL A 262 25.24 18.30 -3.35
CA VAL A 262 24.27 18.13 -2.26
C VAL A 262 24.55 16.85 -1.48
N GLU A 263 24.05 16.81 -0.25
CA GLU A 263 24.01 15.60 0.57
C GLU A 263 22.58 15.08 0.62
N VAL A 264 22.41 13.79 0.97
CA VAL A 264 21.08 13.21 1.21
C VAL A 264 20.34 14.06 2.23
N TRP A 265 19.11 14.45 1.89
CA TRP A 265 18.42 15.50 2.63
C TRP A 265 18.00 15.01 4.01
N THR A 266 18.12 15.90 4.99
CA THR A 266 17.83 15.58 6.41
C THR A 266 16.48 16.15 6.87
N GLY A 267 15.82 16.96 6.03
CA GLY A 267 14.54 17.59 6.33
C GLY A 267 13.37 16.97 5.57
N TRP A 268 12.17 17.40 5.92
CA TRP A 268 10.90 17.05 5.27
C TRP A 268 10.40 18.20 4.39
N GLY A 269 9.37 17.92 3.60
CA GLY A 269 8.68 18.86 2.70
C GLY A 269 9.17 18.78 1.26
N VAL A 270 8.88 19.82 0.48
CA VAL A 270 9.27 19.91 -0.93
C VAL A 270 10.70 20.46 -1.07
N ASN A 271 11.49 19.87 -1.95
CA ASN A 271 12.86 20.31 -2.26
C ASN A 271 12.97 20.86 -3.70
N ASP A 272 13.67 21.98 -3.87
CA ASP A 272 13.86 22.60 -5.19
C ASP A 272 14.98 21.94 -6.01
N CYS A 273 15.74 21.02 -5.43
CA CYS A 273 16.85 20.33 -6.06
C CYS A 273 16.36 19.12 -6.85
N ILE A 274 15.85 19.41 -8.05
CA ILE A 274 15.25 18.43 -8.96
C ILE A 274 16.21 17.98 -10.07
N LEU A 275 15.82 16.92 -10.78
CA LEU A 275 16.58 16.37 -11.90
C LEU A 275 16.69 17.34 -13.09
N ASP A 276 17.81 17.24 -13.80
CA ASP A 276 17.97 17.82 -15.13
C ASP A 276 17.33 16.89 -16.17
N PRO A 277 16.32 17.32 -16.97
CA PRO A 277 15.65 16.50 -17.98
C PRO A 277 16.52 16.28 -19.24
N SER A 278 17.75 15.82 -19.04
CA SER A 278 18.76 15.57 -20.06
C SER A 278 18.72 14.13 -20.58
N ASP A 279 19.36 13.88 -21.73
CA ASP A 279 19.50 12.51 -22.25
C ASP A 279 20.33 11.61 -21.31
N TYR A 280 21.32 12.18 -20.62
CA TYR A 280 22.10 11.46 -19.60
C TYR A 280 21.19 10.96 -18.46
N THR A 281 20.33 11.83 -17.96
CA THR A 281 19.37 11.50 -16.90
C THR A 281 18.35 10.46 -17.37
N LEU A 282 17.84 10.58 -18.59
CA LEU A 282 16.95 9.59 -19.18
C LEU A 282 17.61 8.21 -19.29
N ASP A 283 18.84 8.13 -19.80
CA ASP A 283 19.55 6.85 -19.93
C ASP A 283 19.91 6.24 -18.58
N PHE A 284 20.22 7.08 -17.57
CA PHE A 284 20.39 6.64 -16.20
C PHE A 284 19.12 5.96 -15.68
N PHE A 285 17.96 6.64 -15.75
CA PHE A 285 16.73 6.09 -15.21
C PHE A 285 16.15 4.95 -16.04
N ARG A 286 16.40 4.87 -17.35
CA ARG A 286 16.10 3.66 -18.14
C ARG A 286 16.84 2.44 -17.59
N THR A 287 18.11 2.60 -17.24
CA THR A 287 18.93 1.53 -16.65
C THR A 287 18.45 1.15 -15.24
N VAL A 288 18.05 2.14 -14.42
CA VAL A 288 17.39 1.90 -13.13
C VAL A 288 16.11 1.09 -13.33
N LEU A 289 15.23 1.53 -14.24
CA LEU A 289 13.93 0.90 -14.48
C LEU A 289 14.08 -0.51 -15.06
N ASP A 290 15.11 -0.79 -15.85
CA ASP A 290 15.44 -2.16 -16.28
C ASP A 290 15.72 -3.06 -15.06
N THR A 291 16.50 -2.58 -14.09
CA THR A 291 16.75 -3.31 -12.83
C THR A 291 15.47 -3.49 -11.99
N VAL A 292 14.61 -2.47 -11.95
CA VAL A 292 13.30 -2.54 -11.26
C VAL A 292 12.42 -3.62 -11.91
N MET A 293 12.30 -3.63 -13.24
CA MET A 293 11.48 -4.61 -13.96
C MET A 293 12.01 -6.06 -13.86
N ASP A 294 13.30 -6.23 -13.58
CA ASP A 294 13.92 -7.55 -13.30
C ASP A 294 13.57 -8.11 -11.91
N VAL A 295 13.14 -7.25 -10.97
CA VAL A 295 12.77 -7.64 -9.60
C VAL A 295 11.26 -7.75 -9.43
N PHE A 296 10.51 -6.77 -9.95
CA PHE A 296 9.08 -6.63 -9.71
C PHE A 296 8.28 -7.14 -10.91
N ASP A 297 7.36 -8.08 -10.66
CA ASP A 297 6.48 -8.63 -11.70
C ASP A 297 5.20 -7.80 -11.93
N ALA A 298 5.03 -6.69 -11.21
CA ALA A 298 3.88 -5.81 -11.31
C ALA A 298 3.67 -5.26 -12.74
N PRO A 299 2.41 -5.15 -13.20
CA PRO A 299 2.12 -4.59 -14.52
C PRO A 299 2.34 -3.08 -14.58
N VAL A 300 2.40 -2.41 -13.43
CA VAL A 300 2.63 -0.97 -13.27
C VAL A 300 3.91 -0.75 -12.49
N ILE A 301 4.72 0.22 -12.93
CA ILE A 301 5.86 0.79 -12.19
C ILE A 301 5.57 2.27 -11.98
N HIS A 302 5.57 2.74 -10.74
CA HIS A 302 5.26 4.13 -10.43
C HIS A 302 6.51 5.00 -10.63
N LEU A 303 6.35 6.14 -11.29
CA LEU A 303 7.42 7.09 -11.62
C LEU A 303 7.35 8.36 -10.77
N GLY A 304 6.45 8.41 -9.79
CA GLY A 304 6.18 9.58 -8.97
C GLY A 304 5.57 10.71 -9.78
N GLY A 305 6.21 11.87 -9.75
CA GLY A 305 5.82 13.04 -10.54
C GLY A 305 5.02 14.08 -9.75
N ASP A 306 5.07 14.03 -8.43
CA ASP A 306 4.47 15.01 -7.53
C ASP A 306 5.45 16.13 -7.16
N GLU A 307 4.87 17.22 -6.65
CA GLU A 307 5.56 18.32 -5.95
C GLU A 307 6.81 18.92 -6.63
N VAL A 308 6.88 18.96 -7.97
CA VAL A 308 8.06 19.49 -8.71
C VAL A 308 8.11 21.02 -8.75
N PRO A 309 9.11 21.69 -8.12
CA PRO A 309 9.28 23.14 -8.22
C PRO A 309 10.08 23.53 -9.46
N TYR A 310 9.46 24.23 -10.41
CA TYR A 310 10.06 24.51 -11.72
C TYR A 310 11.11 25.65 -11.72
N GLU A 311 11.36 26.32 -10.59
CA GLU A 311 12.23 27.50 -10.50
C GLU A 311 13.64 27.23 -11.03
N ARG A 312 14.22 26.06 -10.72
CA ARG A 312 15.56 25.69 -11.21
C ARG A 312 15.57 25.43 -12.72
N TRP A 313 14.51 24.83 -13.26
CA TRP A 313 14.36 24.66 -14.70
C TRP A 313 14.20 26.00 -15.40
N HIS A 314 13.39 26.91 -14.86
CA HIS A 314 13.25 28.27 -15.39
C HIS A 314 14.55 29.04 -15.36
N ALA A 315 15.42 28.83 -14.36
CA ALA A 315 16.71 29.50 -14.25
C ALA A 315 17.79 28.92 -15.18
N SER A 316 17.69 27.65 -15.57
CA SER A 316 18.70 26.95 -16.36
C SER A 316 18.58 27.21 -17.87
N GLU A 317 19.65 27.73 -18.49
CA GLU A 317 19.72 27.93 -19.95
C GLU A 317 19.65 26.61 -20.72
N THR A 318 20.30 25.55 -20.23
CA THR A 318 20.29 24.24 -20.92
C THR A 318 18.90 23.62 -20.93
N VAL A 319 18.15 23.78 -19.83
CA VAL A 319 16.77 23.26 -19.71
C VAL A 319 15.82 24.08 -20.58
N ARG A 320 15.94 25.42 -20.60
CA ARG A 320 15.18 26.27 -21.52
C ARG A 320 15.45 25.91 -22.98
N GLN A 321 16.71 25.70 -23.35
CA GLN A 321 17.08 25.28 -24.70
C GLN A 321 16.50 23.92 -25.04
N ARG A 322 16.51 22.95 -24.11
CA ARG A 322 15.88 21.64 -24.29
C ARG A 322 14.38 21.76 -24.60
N ALA A 323 13.64 22.57 -23.84
CA ALA A 323 12.23 22.82 -24.11
C ALA A 323 12.02 23.42 -25.51
N ALA A 324 12.86 24.39 -25.91
CA ALA A 324 12.80 25.01 -27.22
C ALA A 324 13.12 24.03 -28.36
N ASP A 325 14.14 23.18 -28.20
CA ASP A 325 14.55 22.16 -29.18
C ASP A 325 13.47 21.11 -29.39
N LEU A 326 12.71 20.80 -28.33
CA LEU A 326 11.54 19.91 -28.36
C LEU A 326 10.27 20.60 -28.86
N GLY A 327 10.31 21.92 -29.09
CA GLY A 327 9.16 22.71 -29.54
C GLY A 327 8.05 22.83 -28.48
N LEU A 328 8.38 22.73 -27.19
CA LEU A 328 7.42 22.86 -26.10
C LEU A 328 7.05 24.32 -25.85
N GLU A 329 5.79 24.57 -25.53
CA GLU A 329 5.27 25.92 -25.29
C GLU A 329 5.77 26.52 -23.97
N SER A 330 6.18 25.67 -23.03
CA SER A 330 6.71 26.08 -21.74
C SER A 330 7.71 25.06 -21.19
N VAL A 331 8.47 25.46 -20.18
CA VAL A 331 9.49 24.62 -19.54
C VAL A 331 8.85 23.54 -18.66
N GLU A 332 7.71 23.83 -18.07
CA GLU A 332 6.92 22.94 -17.22
C GLU A 332 6.44 21.70 -17.98
N LEU A 333 6.19 21.81 -19.29
CA LEU A 333 5.88 20.67 -20.14
C LEU A 333 7.03 19.66 -20.27
N LEU A 334 8.26 20.02 -19.85
CA LEU A 334 9.34 19.03 -19.72
C LEU A 334 9.03 17.99 -18.65
N HIS A 335 8.17 18.27 -17.67
CA HIS A 335 7.80 17.31 -16.63
C HIS A 335 7.08 16.11 -17.24
N GLY A 336 5.94 16.34 -17.89
CA GLY A 336 5.21 15.28 -18.56
C GLY A 336 5.99 14.66 -19.71
N TRP A 337 6.80 15.44 -20.44
CA TRP A 337 7.68 14.89 -21.49
C TRP A 337 8.73 13.93 -20.90
N PHE A 338 9.43 14.33 -19.84
CA PHE A 338 10.48 13.52 -19.21
C PHE A 338 9.92 12.20 -18.69
N LEU A 339 8.83 12.25 -17.93
CA LEU A 339 8.13 11.05 -17.47
C LEU A 339 7.56 10.24 -18.62
N GLY A 340 7.06 10.88 -19.68
CA GLY A 340 6.57 10.23 -20.89
C GLY A 340 7.65 9.44 -21.63
N GLN A 341 8.92 9.89 -21.61
CA GLN A 341 10.05 9.13 -22.17
C GLN A 341 10.39 7.88 -21.36
N LEU A 342 10.23 7.94 -20.04
CA LEU A 342 10.42 6.78 -19.16
C LEU A 342 9.21 5.82 -19.24
N ALA A 343 7.99 6.36 -19.35
CA ALA A 343 6.78 5.58 -19.59
C ALA A 343 6.87 4.80 -20.92
N ALA A 344 7.34 5.42 -21.99
CA ALA A 344 7.57 4.74 -23.26
C ALA A 344 8.62 3.61 -23.14
N HIS A 345 9.64 3.78 -22.29
CA HIS A 345 10.61 2.71 -22.01
C HIS A 345 9.95 1.53 -21.29
N LEU A 346 9.14 1.78 -20.26
CA LEU A 346 8.34 0.76 -19.56
C LEU A 346 7.40 0.02 -20.51
N GLU A 347 6.68 0.75 -21.38
CA GLU A 347 5.75 0.18 -22.36
C GLU A 347 6.45 -0.73 -23.37
N SER A 348 7.65 -0.35 -23.81
CA SER A 348 8.47 -1.19 -24.70
C SER A 348 8.89 -2.53 -24.05
N ARG A 349 8.73 -2.67 -22.73
CA ARG A 349 8.94 -3.90 -21.94
C ARG A 349 7.65 -4.51 -21.41
N GLY A 350 6.49 -4.04 -21.87
CA GLY A 350 5.18 -4.58 -21.49
C GLY A 350 4.70 -4.13 -20.11
N ARG A 351 5.23 -3.02 -19.56
CA ARG A 351 4.78 -2.40 -18.31
C ARG A 351 4.06 -1.08 -18.60
N ARG A 352 3.19 -0.65 -17.69
CA ARG A 352 2.57 0.69 -17.70
C ARG A 352 3.26 1.58 -16.67
N ALA A 353 3.29 2.89 -16.92
CA ALA A 353 3.70 3.85 -15.91
C ALA A 353 2.53 4.17 -14.96
N GLY A 354 2.83 4.26 -13.66
CA GLY A 354 2.00 4.95 -12.67
C GLY A 354 2.59 6.33 -12.39
N VAL A 355 1.76 7.33 -12.14
CA VAL A 355 2.21 8.69 -11.77
C VAL A 355 1.23 9.35 -10.80
N TRP A 356 1.71 10.31 -10.00
CA TRP A 356 0.83 11.23 -9.27
C TRP A 356 0.17 12.24 -10.23
N HIS A 357 -0.95 12.83 -9.81
CA HIS A 357 -1.80 13.63 -10.70
C HIS A 357 -1.15 14.87 -11.31
N GLU A 358 -0.09 15.40 -10.70
CA GLU A 358 0.63 16.58 -11.20
C GLU A 358 1.35 16.32 -12.53
N ALA A 359 1.65 15.05 -12.84
CA ALA A 359 2.24 14.65 -14.12
C ALA A 359 1.24 14.72 -15.30
N VAL A 360 -0.07 14.82 -15.02
CA VAL A 360 -1.11 14.91 -16.05
C VAL A 360 -0.90 16.15 -16.90
N SER A 361 -0.59 15.94 -18.18
CA SER A 361 -0.28 17.00 -19.14
C SER A 361 -0.49 16.54 -20.58
N SER A 362 -0.33 17.45 -21.54
CA SER A 362 -0.40 17.15 -22.97
C SER A 362 0.78 16.30 -23.48
N THR A 363 1.86 16.22 -22.71
CA THR A 363 3.09 15.49 -23.05
C THR A 363 3.20 14.11 -22.39
N MET A 364 2.32 13.80 -21.44
CA MET A 364 2.27 12.50 -20.78
C MET A 364 1.39 11.52 -21.59
N PRO A 365 1.80 10.25 -21.81
CA PRO A 365 0.96 9.26 -22.48
C PRO A 365 -0.29 8.90 -21.67
N THR A 366 -1.46 8.86 -22.31
CA THR A 366 -2.74 8.49 -21.68
C THR A 366 -2.84 7.02 -21.26
N THR A 367 -1.86 6.21 -21.67
CA THR A 367 -1.65 4.83 -21.20
C THR A 367 -1.17 4.75 -19.75
N ALA A 368 -0.67 5.85 -19.19
CA ALA A 368 -0.30 5.91 -17.77
C ALA A 368 -1.53 5.76 -16.86
N VAL A 369 -1.30 5.24 -15.65
CA VAL A 369 -2.29 5.19 -14.57
C VAL A 369 -1.99 6.33 -13.61
N VAL A 370 -3.01 7.10 -13.23
CA VAL A 370 -2.85 8.26 -12.35
C VAL A 370 -3.30 7.92 -10.93
N ASN A 371 -2.44 8.16 -9.94
CA ASN A 371 -2.81 8.19 -8.54
C ASN A 371 -3.20 9.62 -8.15
N ALA A 372 -4.49 9.87 -7.95
CA ALA A 372 -5.02 11.21 -7.70
C ALA A 372 -5.19 11.47 -6.20
N TRP A 373 -4.27 12.27 -5.63
CA TRP A 373 -4.21 12.54 -4.20
C TRP A 373 -4.81 13.89 -3.78
N GLY A 374 -4.86 14.89 -4.67
CA GLY A 374 -5.34 16.25 -4.37
C GLY A 374 -6.86 16.40 -4.17
N GLY A 375 -7.57 15.29 -3.94
CA GLY A 375 -9.03 15.25 -3.73
C GLY A 375 -9.81 14.86 -4.99
N LEU A 376 -11.13 14.75 -4.86
CA LEU A 376 -12.01 14.24 -5.93
C LEU A 376 -12.00 15.11 -7.19
N ASP A 377 -11.70 16.40 -7.09
CA ASP A 377 -11.59 17.26 -8.27
C ASP A 377 -10.39 16.85 -9.15
N THR A 378 -9.28 16.38 -8.54
CA THR A 378 -8.12 15.85 -9.28
C THR A 378 -8.39 14.47 -9.90
N VAL A 379 -9.23 13.65 -9.24
CA VAL A 379 -9.75 12.39 -9.79
C VAL A 379 -10.59 12.67 -11.04
N VAL A 380 -11.55 13.58 -10.93
CA VAL A 380 -12.42 14.01 -12.04
C VAL A 380 -11.58 14.57 -13.20
N HIS A 381 -10.60 15.43 -12.90
CA HIS A 381 -9.71 15.99 -13.91
C HIS A 381 -8.94 14.91 -14.68
N SER A 382 -8.35 13.95 -13.97
CA SER A 382 -7.55 12.87 -14.57
C SER A 382 -8.40 11.95 -15.46
N LEU A 383 -9.58 11.55 -14.98
CA LEU A 383 -10.54 10.75 -15.75
C LEU A 383 -11.05 11.50 -16.99
N ALA A 384 -11.38 12.79 -16.85
CA ALA A 384 -11.82 13.63 -17.96
C ALA A 384 -10.70 13.91 -18.98
N ALA A 385 -9.44 13.79 -18.56
CA ALA A 385 -8.27 13.84 -19.45
C ALA A 385 -7.97 12.47 -20.11
N GLY A 386 -8.75 11.42 -19.79
CA GLY A 386 -8.67 10.10 -20.42
C GLY A 386 -7.70 9.12 -19.75
N TYR A 387 -7.25 9.40 -18.51
CA TYR A 387 -6.35 8.53 -17.77
C TYR A 387 -7.11 7.57 -16.86
N ASP A 388 -6.72 6.30 -16.88
CA ASP A 388 -7.09 5.36 -15.83
C ASP A 388 -6.62 5.92 -14.49
N THR A 389 -7.50 5.98 -13.48
CA THR A 389 -7.23 6.71 -12.24
C THR A 389 -7.46 5.83 -11.01
N THR A 390 -6.52 5.84 -10.08
CA THR A 390 -6.64 5.32 -8.70
C THR A 390 -6.97 6.48 -7.76
N ILE A 391 -7.96 6.28 -6.89
CA ILE A 391 -8.38 7.29 -5.91
C ILE A 391 -7.46 7.21 -4.69
N SER A 392 -6.74 8.29 -4.40
CA SER A 392 -5.76 8.39 -3.32
C SER A 392 -5.92 9.67 -2.49
N CYS A 393 -7.13 10.24 -2.44
CA CYS A 393 -7.45 11.52 -1.83
C CYS A 393 -6.86 11.71 -0.41
N CYS A 394 -5.92 12.64 -0.26
CA CYS A 394 -5.24 12.90 1.01
C CYS A 394 -6.18 13.27 2.16
N SER A 395 -7.29 13.94 1.84
CA SER A 395 -8.31 14.35 2.81
C SER A 395 -8.93 13.19 3.60
N HIS A 396 -8.87 11.96 3.07
CA HIS A 396 -9.50 10.77 3.66
C HIS A 396 -8.59 9.54 3.72
N LEU A 397 -7.49 9.48 2.96
CA LEU A 397 -6.73 8.25 2.73
C LEU A 397 -5.27 8.32 3.16
N TYR A 398 -4.84 9.36 3.88
CA TYR A 398 -3.45 9.52 4.38
C TYR A 398 -3.37 9.14 5.86
N LEU A 399 -2.78 8.00 6.16
CA LEU A 399 -2.76 7.39 7.49
C LEU A 399 -1.66 7.95 8.39
N ASP A 400 -0.73 8.74 7.84
CA ASP A 400 0.26 9.53 8.57
C ASP A 400 -0.36 10.72 9.32
N PHE A 401 -1.56 11.13 8.93
CA PHE A 401 -2.33 12.18 9.61
C PHE A 401 -2.67 11.76 11.03
N ARG A 402 -2.72 12.72 11.95
CA ARG A 402 -3.19 12.46 13.33
C ARG A 402 -4.66 12.07 13.33
N GLU A 403 -5.04 11.12 14.18
CA GLU A 403 -6.46 10.73 14.27
C GLU A 403 -7.31 11.76 15.03
N ASN A 404 -6.73 12.41 16.05
CA ASN A 404 -7.43 13.28 16.98
C ASN A 404 -6.54 14.48 17.43
N ASP A 405 -7.16 15.54 17.96
CA ASP A 405 -6.48 16.72 18.51
C ASP A 405 -5.94 16.52 19.94
N ASN A 406 -6.23 15.38 20.56
CA ASN A 406 -5.73 15.00 21.89
C ASN A 406 -4.20 15.25 21.99
N PRO A 407 -3.75 16.03 22.99
CA PRO A 407 -2.33 16.40 23.12
C PRO A 407 -1.41 15.22 23.43
N ARG A 408 -1.98 14.05 23.79
CA ARG A 408 -1.23 12.82 24.04
C ARG A 408 -0.91 12.03 22.76
N GLU A 409 -1.49 12.40 21.61
CA GLU A 409 -1.19 11.74 20.34
C GLU A 409 0.33 11.85 20.01
N PRO A 410 1.02 10.73 19.74
CA PRO A 410 2.49 10.70 19.66
C PRO A 410 3.10 11.50 18.53
N SER A 411 2.42 11.51 17.39
CA SER A 411 2.96 12.10 16.17
C SER A 411 1.93 12.02 15.08
N GLY A 412 2.04 12.95 14.16
CA GLY A 412 1.38 12.85 12.87
C GLY A 412 1.32 14.21 12.21
N CYS A 413 1.18 14.16 10.90
CA CYS A 413 0.96 15.34 10.10
C CYS A 413 -0.46 15.90 10.35
N SER A 414 -0.65 17.18 10.08
CA SER A 414 -1.97 17.79 9.96
C SER A 414 -2.45 17.65 8.50
N PRO A 415 -3.76 17.62 8.23
CA PRO A 415 -4.90 17.77 9.13
C PRO A 415 -5.25 16.49 9.92
N LEU A 416 -6.33 16.53 10.70
CA LEU A 416 -6.86 15.34 11.39
C LEU A 416 -7.64 14.43 10.44
N LEU A 417 -7.48 13.12 10.64
CA LEU A 417 -8.22 12.06 9.95
C LEU A 417 -8.69 11.00 10.95
N SER A 418 -9.92 11.13 11.45
CA SER A 418 -10.54 10.12 12.30
C SER A 418 -10.88 8.85 11.52
N THR A 419 -10.97 7.71 12.22
CA THR A 419 -11.49 6.45 11.63
C THR A 419 -12.87 6.65 11.02
N GLU A 420 -13.76 7.40 11.68
CA GLU A 420 -15.11 7.73 11.17
C GLU A 420 -15.08 8.51 9.86
N LYS A 421 -14.21 9.53 9.78
CA LYS A 421 -14.11 10.37 8.58
C LYS A 421 -13.64 9.54 7.38
N LEU A 422 -12.60 8.71 7.58
CA LEU A 422 -12.13 7.79 6.53
C LEU A 422 -13.25 6.82 6.13
N TYR A 423 -13.90 6.19 7.12
CA TYR A 423 -14.96 5.21 6.87
C TYR A 423 -16.11 5.82 6.07
N ASN A 424 -16.55 7.03 6.38
CA ASN A 424 -17.67 7.68 5.68
C ASN A 424 -17.26 8.35 4.34
N PHE A 425 -16.07 8.09 3.82
CA PHE A 425 -15.67 8.62 2.52
C PHE A 425 -16.46 7.96 1.39
N GLU A 426 -17.02 8.78 0.49
CA GLU A 426 -17.80 8.35 -0.68
C GLU A 426 -17.01 8.68 -1.97
N PRO A 427 -16.08 7.80 -2.40
CA PRO A 427 -15.17 8.06 -3.52
C PRO A 427 -15.85 8.04 -4.90
N LEU A 428 -16.99 7.35 -5.04
CA LEU A 428 -17.70 7.12 -6.31
C LEU A 428 -18.90 8.05 -6.49
N GLU A 429 -18.76 9.32 -6.08
CA GLU A 429 -19.83 10.30 -6.26
C GLU A 429 -20.15 10.54 -7.75
N PRO A 430 -21.36 11.06 -8.09
CA PRO A 430 -21.81 11.15 -9.49
C PRO A 430 -20.87 11.87 -10.45
N ARG A 431 -20.10 12.87 -9.98
CA ARG A 431 -19.14 13.60 -10.82
C ARG A 431 -17.96 12.74 -11.26
N VAL A 432 -17.48 11.86 -10.37
CA VAL A 432 -16.39 10.92 -10.65
C VAL A 432 -16.85 9.89 -11.68
N LEU A 433 -18.03 9.31 -11.49
CA LEU A 433 -18.63 8.34 -12.42
C LEU A 433 -18.87 8.96 -13.81
N ALA A 434 -19.42 10.17 -13.86
CA ALA A 434 -19.66 10.88 -15.12
C ALA A 434 -18.36 11.20 -15.87
N ALA A 435 -17.29 11.56 -15.15
CA ALA A 435 -15.99 11.81 -15.76
C ALA A 435 -15.40 10.55 -16.40
N ALA A 436 -15.44 9.41 -15.70
CA ALA A 436 -15.01 8.11 -16.23
C ALA A 436 -15.83 7.71 -17.47
N GLU A 437 -17.16 7.84 -17.42
CA GLU A 437 -18.04 7.50 -18.56
C GLU A 437 -17.76 8.38 -19.79
N SER A 438 -17.44 9.66 -19.60
CA SER A 438 -17.24 10.62 -20.69
C SER A 438 -16.06 10.31 -21.62
N THR A 439 -15.02 9.64 -21.09
CA THR A 439 -13.79 9.30 -21.83
C THR A 439 -13.60 7.80 -22.02
N GLY A 440 -14.28 6.98 -21.22
CA GLY A 440 -14.05 5.53 -21.14
C GLY A 440 -12.85 5.14 -20.27
N ALA A 441 -12.23 6.10 -19.56
CA ALA A 441 -11.16 5.83 -18.61
C ALA A 441 -11.67 5.04 -17.39
N ALA A 442 -10.87 4.12 -16.88
CA ALA A 442 -11.26 3.30 -15.74
C ALA A 442 -10.99 4.00 -14.40
N ILE A 443 -11.94 3.86 -13.47
CA ILE A 443 -11.64 4.01 -12.04
C ILE A 443 -11.02 2.69 -11.60
N THR A 444 -9.70 2.64 -11.54
CA THR A 444 -8.95 1.40 -11.32
C THR A 444 -9.17 0.83 -9.91
N GLY A 445 -9.28 1.72 -8.91
CA GLY A 445 -9.54 1.35 -7.53
C GLY A 445 -9.23 2.47 -6.54
N ILE A 446 -8.87 2.09 -5.31
CA ILE A 446 -8.62 3.00 -4.20
C ILE A 446 -7.35 2.61 -3.43
N GLN A 447 -6.62 3.59 -2.89
CA GLN A 447 -5.37 3.38 -2.18
C GLN A 447 -5.23 4.27 -0.93
N ALA A 448 -4.82 3.69 0.21
CA ALA A 448 -4.46 4.42 1.42
C ALA A 448 -2.93 4.58 1.56
N GLN A 449 -2.47 5.74 2.02
CA GLN A 449 -1.05 6.10 2.05
C GLN A 449 -0.48 6.12 3.46
N VAL A 450 0.66 5.47 3.66
CA VAL A 450 1.46 5.55 4.89
C VAL A 450 2.78 6.25 4.60
N TRP A 451 2.79 7.59 4.65
CA TRP A 451 4.02 8.40 4.62
C TRP A 451 4.74 8.35 5.97
N THR A 452 6.07 8.34 5.98
CA THR A 452 6.81 7.97 7.20
C THR A 452 7.69 9.05 7.81
N GLU A 453 7.56 10.33 7.45
CA GLU A 453 8.35 11.44 8.03
C GLU A 453 8.34 11.42 9.56
N TYR A 454 7.19 11.13 10.15
CA TYR A 454 6.99 11.07 11.61
C TYR A 454 6.73 9.65 12.14
N LEU A 455 6.78 8.63 11.28
CA LEU A 455 6.50 7.22 11.63
C LEU A 455 7.82 6.42 11.68
N ASP A 456 8.72 6.83 12.56
CA ASP A 456 10.13 6.41 12.61
C ASP A 456 10.39 5.09 13.36
N THR A 457 9.37 4.48 13.96
CA THR A 457 9.44 3.12 14.52
C THR A 457 8.23 2.31 14.09
N ARG A 458 8.35 0.98 14.19
CA ARG A 458 7.25 0.05 13.92
C ARG A 458 6.01 0.37 14.75
N GLU A 459 6.19 0.64 16.05
CA GLU A 459 5.08 0.87 16.99
C GLU A 459 4.29 2.12 16.61
N ILE A 460 4.98 3.21 16.25
CA ILE A 460 4.33 4.43 15.80
C ILE A 460 3.63 4.23 14.45
N ARG A 461 4.28 3.51 13.53
CA ARG A 461 3.68 3.19 12.23
C ARG A 461 2.41 2.37 12.41
N ASP A 462 2.43 1.33 13.26
CA ASP A 462 1.25 0.54 13.60
C ASP A 462 0.16 1.40 14.26
N TYR A 463 0.54 2.29 15.18
CA TYR A 463 -0.37 3.22 15.87
C TYR A 463 -1.11 4.14 14.91
N ASN A 464 -0.40 4.74 13.96
CA ASN A 464 -1.01 5.63 12.96
C ASN A 464 -1.80 4.82 11.90
N THR A 465 -1.36 3.62 11.55
CA THR A 465 -2.01 2.82 10.50
C THR A 465 -3.30 2.17 11.00
N TYR A 466 -3.34 1.66 12.23
CA TYR A 466 -4.47 0.89 12.76
C TYR A 466 -5.16 1.62 13.93
N PRO A 467 -6.51 1.65 13.97
CA PRO A 467 -7.44 0.80 13.21
C PRO A 467 -7.89 1.36 11.86
N ARG A 468 -7.38 2.51 11.42
CA ARG A 468 -7.84 3.19 10.20
C ARG A 468 -7.68 2.36 8.92
N LEU A 469 -6.63 1.56 8.80
CA LEU A 469 -6.48 0.64 7.67
C LEU A 469 -7.56 -0.46 7.66
N SER A 470 -8.07 -0.87 8.82
CA SER A 470 -9.21 -1.80 8.91
C SER A 470 -10.49 -1.16 8.38
N ALA A 471 -10.72 0.12 8.67
CA ALA A 471 -11.83 0.90 8.11
C ALA A 471 -11.66 1.12 6.60
N PHE A 472 -10.43 1.40 6.14
CA PHE A 472 -10.11 1.48 4.72
C PHE A 472 -10.36 0.18 3.97
N ALA A 473 -9.99 -0.96 4.57
CA ALA A 473 -10.25 -2.26 3.99
C ALA A 473 -11.74 -2.50 3.76
N GLU A 474 -12.59 -2.06 4.69
CA GLU A 474 -14.05 -2.12 4.53
C GLU A 474 -14.57 -1.15 3.47
N LEU A 475 -14.05 0.08 3.41
CA LEU A 475 -14.32 1.01 2.30
C LEU A 475 -13.96 0.41 0.92
N ALA A 476 -12.83 -0.31 0.85
CA ALA A 476 -12.33 -0.88 -0.39
C ALA A 476 -13.05 -2.19 -0.80
N TRP A 477 -13.74 -2.83 0.15
CA TRP A 477 -14.30 -4.17 -0.02
C TRP A 477 -15.83 -4.21 0.00
N SER A 478 -16.47 -3.52 0.93
CA SER A 478 -17.90 -3.65 1.22
C SER A 478 -18.70 -2.54 0.53
N GLU A 479 -19.87 -2.88 -0.01
CA GLU A 479 -20.77 -1.93 -0.69
C GLU A 479 -21.68 -1.22 0.34
N ASP A 480 -22.41 -2.01 1.13
CA ASP A 480 -23.25 -1.51 2.21
C ASP A 480 -22.42 -1.37 3.50
N ARG A 481 -22.25 -0.14 3.97
CA ARG A 481 -21.38 0.20 5.10
C ARG A 481 -22.15 0.97 6.17
N ASP A 482 -21.96 0.57 7.43
CA ASP A 482 -22.55 1.22 8.61
C ASP A 482 -21.45 1.37 9.66
N TYR A 483 -21.15 2.62 10.03
CA TYR A 483 -20.03 2.91 10.92
C TYR A 483 -20.25 2.40 12.35
N ALA A 484 -21.49 2.35 12.84
CA ALA A 484 -21.78 1.84 14.17
C ALA A 484 -21.58 0.33 14.22
N ASP A 485 -22.07 -0.41 13.22
CA ASP A 485 -21.82 -1.85 13.07
C ASP A 485 -20.32 -2.15 12.91
N PHE A 486 -19.60 -1.35 12.11
CA PHE A 486 -18.14 -1.45 11.99
C PHE A 486 -17.44 -1.29 13.34
N LEU A 487 -17.80 -0.27 14.12
CA LEU A 487 -17.21 -0.04 15.43
C LEU A 487 -17.47 -1.20 16.41
N GLU A 488 -18.67 -1.78 16.39
CA GLU A 488 -18.99 -2.96 17.21
C GLU A 488 -18.11 -4.16 16.80
N ARG A 489 -18.04 -4.50 15.51
CA ARG A 489 -17.18 -5.60 15.02
C ARG A 489 -15.69 -5.35 15.30
N LEU A 490 -15.26 -4.10 15.18
CA LEU A 490 -13.89 -3.69 15.50
C LEU A 490 -13.60 -3.95 16.98
N ALA A 491 -14.40 -3.39 17.87
CA ALA A 491 -14.20 -3.45 19.32
C ALA A 491 -14.37 -4.86 19.89
N ASP A 492 -15.38 -5.61 19.44
CA ASP A 492 -15.78 -6.88 20.04
C ASP A 492 -15.00 -8.09 19.48
N GLY A 493 -14.12 -7.89 18.48
CA GLY A 493 -13.31 -9.01 17.99
C GLY A 493 -12.11 -8.65 17.13
N HIS A 494 -12.16 -7.62 16.29
CA HIS A 494 -11.04 -7.36 15.38
C HIS A 494 -9.82 -6.76 16.09
N LEU A 495 -10.01 -5.94 17.13
CA LEU A 495 -8.89 -5.45 17.95
C LEU A 495 -8.13 -6.61 18.64
N ASP A 496 -8.83 -7.67 19.07
CA ASP A 496 -8.17 -8.87 19.61
C ASP A 496 -7.33 -9.61 18.56
N ARG A 497 -7.77 -9.62 17.30
CA ARG A 497 -6.99 -10.19 16.18
C ARG A 497 -5.75 -9.36 15.88
N LEU A 498 -5.88 -8.03 15.86
CA LEU A 498 -4.75 -7.12 15.70
C LEU A 498 -3.74 -7.27 16.85
N SER A 499 -4.22 -7.36 18.09
CA SER A 499 -3.40 -7.61 19.29
C SER A 499 -2.67 -8.95 19.19
N ALA A 500 -3.36 -10.02 18.79
CA ALA A 500 -2.75 -11.33 18.58
C ALA A 500 -1.69 -11.35 17.46
N ALA A 501 -1.86 -10.52 16.43
CA ALA A 501 -0.86 -10.28 15.38
C ALA A 501 0.30 -9.35 15.84
N GLY A 502 0.28 -8.88 17.08
CA GLY A 502 1.25 -7.96 17.63
C GLY A 502 1.20 -6.59 16.93
N VAL A 503 0.02 -6.06 16.65
CA VAL A 503 -0.14 -4.70 16.10
C VAL A 503 -0.30 -3.71 17.25
N ASP A 504 0.59 -2.73 17.36
CA ASP A 504 0.52 -1.65 18.34
C ASP A 504 -0.45 -0.54 17.90
N PHE A 505 -1.72 -0.91 17.65
CA PHE A 505 -2.75 0.00 17.16
C PHE A 505 -3.07 1.13 18.15
N ARG A 506 -3.67 2.22 17.64
CA ARG A 506 -4.24 3.28 18.47
C ARG A 506 -5.51 2.79 19.20
N PRO A 507 -5.55 2.78 20.54
CA PRO A 507 -6.78 2.41 21.26
C PRO A 507 -7.92 3.40 20.98
N LEU A 508 -9.15 2.91 21.01
CA LEU A 508 -10.33 3.72 20.67
C LEU A 508 -10.54 4.91 21.63
N ASP A 509 -10.09 4.79 22.88
CA ASP A 509 -10.14 5.83 23.91
C ASP A 509 -8.88 6.73 23.94
N GLY A 510 -7.96 6.54 22.99
CA GLY A 510 -6.74 7.32 22.82
C GLY A 510 -5.47 6.57 23.27
N PRO A 511 -4.30 7.22 23.16
CA PRO A 511 -3.02 6.56 23.37
C PRO A 511 -2.85 6.04 24.80
N HIS A 512 -2.23 4.87 24.92
CA HIS A 512 -1.62 4.42 26.15
C HIS A 512 -0.37 5.25 26.47
N ALA A 513 0.02 5.32 27.75
CA ALA A 513 1.13 6.16 28.19
C ALA A 513 2.48 5.88 27.48
N TRP A 514 2.75 4.63 27.09
CA TRP A 514 3.96 4.27 26.35
C TRP A 514 3.88 4.53 24.84
N GLN A 515 2.68 4.83 24.33
CA GLN A 515 2.45 5.26 22.96
C GLN A 515 2.53 6.78 22.82
N GLU A 516 2.73 7.55 23.90
CA GLU A 516 2.83 9.02 23.85
C GLU A 516 4.27 9.46 23.51
N ARG A 517 4.42 10.62 22.85
CA ARG A 517 5.72 11.29 22.65
C ARG A 517 5.66 12.75 23.13
N PRO A 518 5.66 12.98 24.45
CA PRO A 518 5.45 14.30 25.04
C PRO A 518 6.57 15.30 24.68
N ASP A 519 7.76 14.81 24.35
CA ASP A 519 8.91 15.59 23.91
C ASP A 519 8.71 16.19 22.50
N ILE A 520 8.03 15.45 21.60
CA ILE A 520 7.62 15.96 20.28
C ILE A 520 6.42 16.90 20.45
N ALA A 521 5.41 16.50 21.23
CA ALA A 521 4.21 17.31 21.48
C ALA A 521 4.54 18.67 22.12
N ALA A 522 5.50 18.73 23.05
CA ALA A 522 5.95 19.98 23.68
C ALA A 522 6.68 20.92 22.70
N LYS A 523 7.29 20.38 21.65
CA LYS A 523 7.92 21.17 20.58
C LYS A 523 6.85 21.66 19.60
N ALA A 524 5.90 20.80 19.21
CA ALA A 524 4.81 21.13 18.30
C ALA A 524 3.75 22.08 18.90
N GLY A 525 3.52 22.03 20.22
CA GLY A 525 2.54 22.85 20.95
C GLY A 525 2.98 24.29 21.26
N ARG A 526 4.08 24.76 20.67
CA ARG A 526 4.39 26.18 20.54
C ARG A 526 3.84 26.67 19.20
N SER A 527 2.51 26.64 19.09
CA SER A 527 1.72 27.18 17.98
C SER A 527 0.84 28.32 18.50
#